data_AF-A0A1M5RZ43-F1
#
_entry.id   AF-A0A1M5RZ43-F1
#
_cell.length_a   1.000
_cell.length_b   1.000
_cell.length_c   1.000
_cell.angle_alpha   90.00
_cell.angle_beta   90.00
_cell.angle_gamma   90.00
#
_symmetry.space_group_name_H-M   'P 1'
#
loop_
_entity.id
_entity.type
_entity.pdbx_description
1 polymer ?
#
loop_
_entity_poly.entity_id
_entity_poly.type
_entity_poly.pdbx_seq_one_letter_code
_entity_poly.pdbx_strand_id
1 'polypeptide(L)'
;MAKTLHGEYPPHTSINYIWANREEEWETVANPFTDRAMMIPLQHGPENVGSWQEETVNVYEDYLNVFGESPPPMASLAIMNDSDNTGEAATSYLDFIEVRKPGR
;
A
#
# COMPACT_ATOMS: atom_id res chain seq x y z
N MET A 1 12.16 -5.31 -1.27
CA MET A 1 12.75 -4.22 -0.42
C MET A 1 12.66 -4.36 1.12
N ALA A 2 11.69 -5.05 1.72
CA ALA A 2 11.54 -5.11 3.20
C ALA A 2 12.67 -5.87 3.96
N LYS A 3 13.52 -6.62 3.25
CA LYS A 3 14.53 -7.49 3.86
C LYS A 3 15.91 -6.83 4.06
N THR A 4 16.11 -5.62 3.53
CA THR A 4 17.47 -5.02 3.47
C THR A 4 17.69 -3.94 4.53
N LEU A 5 16.63 -3.43 5.18
CA LEU A 5 16.75 -2.31 6.13
C LEU A 5 16.58 -2.71 7.60
N HIS A 6 15.87 -3.79 7.91
CA HIS A 6 15.62 -4.20 9.28
C HIS A 6 15.80 -5.71 9.41
N GLY A 7 16.87 -6.14 10.10
CA GLY A 7 17.07 -7.55 10.47
C GLY A 7 15.98 -8.12 11.39
N GLU A 8 14.96 -7.32 11.72
CA GLU A 8 13.72 -7.68 12.40
C GLU A 8 12.56 -7.01 11.64
N TYR A 9 11.42 -7.70 11.47
CA TYR A 9 10.22 -7.06 10.91
C TYR A 9 9.87 -5.83 11.76
N PRO A 10 9.42 -4.70 11.15
CA PRO A 10 9.08 -3.52 11.92
C PRO A 10 8.13 -3.90 13.06
N PRO A 11 8.36 -3.40 14.30
CA PRO A 11 7.52 -3.72 15.44
C PRO A 11 6.09 -3.17 15.31
N HIS A 12 5.81 -2.43 14.22
CA HIS A 12 4.59 -1.72 13.94
C HIS A 12 3.87 -2.32 12.73
N THR A 13 2.55 -2.18 12.72
CA THR A 13 1.67 -2.56 11.62
C THR A 13 1.83 -1.62 10.43
N SER A 14 1.53 -2.10 9.23
CA SER A 14 1.52 -1.29 8.00
C SER A 14 0.34 -1.62 7.11
N ILE A 15 -0.17 -0.62 6.41
CA ILE A 15 -1.12 -0.76 5.29
C ILE A 15 -0.38 -0.40 4.02
N ASN A 16 -0.43 -1.30 3.04
CA ASN A 16 0.14 -1.10 1.73
C ASN A 16 -1.00 -1.02 0.72
N TYR A 17 -1.22 0.16 0.16
CA TYR A 17 -2.09 0.31 -1.00
C TYR A 17 -1.33 -0.13 -2.24
N ILE A 18 -1.90 -1.04 -3.02
CA ILE A 18 -1.22 -1.64 -4.16
C ILE A 18 -2.03 -1.51 -5.45
N TRP A 19 -1.31 -1.45 -6.56
CA TRP A 19 -1.86 -1.71 -7.89
C TRP A 19 -1.53 -3.14 -8.25
N ALA A 20 -2.52 -4.02 -8.11
CA ALA A 20 -2.38 -5.43 -8.39
C ALA A 20 -2.25 -5.65 -9.90
N ASN A 21 -1.43 -6.63 -10.31
CA ASN A 21 -1.21 -6.92 -11.73
C ASN A 21 -2.26 -7.90 -12.30
N ARG A 22 -3.02 -8.59 -11.45
CA ARG A 22 -4.05 -9.57 -11.86
C ARG A 22 -5.44 -9.05 -11.57
N GLU A 23 -6.40 -9.41 -12.42
CA GLU A 23 -7.79 -8.92 -12.36
C GLU A 23 -8.59 -9.51 -11.21
N GLU A 24 -8.18 -10.64 -10.66
CA GLU A 24 -8.85 -11.34 -9.57
C GLU A 24 -8.45 -10.85 -8.16
N GLU A 25 -7.45 -9.97 -8.06
CA GLU A 25 -6.86 -9.53 -6.78
C GLU A 25 -7.60 -8.31 -6.20
N TRP A 26 -8.80 -8.55 -5.66
CA TRP A 26 -9.63 -7.51 -5.04
C TRP A 26 -9.67 -7.57 -3.52
N GLU A 27 -9.36 -8.73 -2.95
CA GLU A 27 -9.46 -8.95 -1.52
C GLU A 27 -8.26 -8.34 -0.80
N THR A 28 -8.49 -7.75 0.37
CA THR A 28 -7.40 -7.35 1.25
C THR A 28 -6.65 -8.61 1.70
N VAL A 29 -5.37 -8.68 1.37
CA VAL A 29 -4.55 -9.86 1.69
C VAL A 29 -3.52 -9.49 2.76
N ALA A 30 -3.35 -10.36 3.74
CA ALA A 30 -2.19 -10.26 4.62
C ALA A 30 -0.92 -10.43 3.79
N ASN A 31 0.10 -9.63 4.09
CA ASN A 31 1.39 -9.78 3.45
C ASN A 31 1.89 -11.22 3.68
N PRO A 32 2.33 -11.94 2.63
CA PRO A 32 2.74 -13.34 2.74
C PRO A 32 3.89 -13.57 3.73
N PHE A 33 4.57 -12.50 4.15
CA PHE A 33 5.71 -12.52 5.05
C PHE A 33 5.36 -12.12 6.50
N THR A 34 4.19 -11.49 6.75
CA THR A 34 3.72 -11.13 8.10
C THR A 34 2.24 -10.71 8.11
N ASP A 35 1.52 -11.09 9.17
CA ASP A 35 0.17 -10.60 9.52
C ASP A 35 0.13 -9.12 9.97
N ARG A 36 1.30 -8.50 10.13
CA ARG A 36 1.43 -7.08 10.52
C ARG A 36 1.39 -6.12 9.35
N ALA A 37 1.46 -6.62 8.12
CA ALA A 37 1.36 -5.80 6.93
C ALA A 37 0.16 -6.27 6.12
N MET A 38 -0.71 -5.34 5.76
CA MET A 38 -1.97 -5.65 5.07
C MET A 38 -1.99 -4.92 3.75
N MET A 39 -2.27 -5.64 2.67
CA MET A 39 -2.25 -5.11 1.31
C MET A 39 -3.68 -4.88 0.85
N ILE A 40 -4.01 -3.64 0.48
CA ILE A 40 -5.33 -3.23 0.00
C ILE A 40 -5.19 -2.87 -1.49
N PRO A 41 -5.76 -3.68 -2.41
CA PRO A 41 -5.77 -3.36 -3.83
C PRO A 41 -6.63 -2.11 -4.11
N LEU A 42 -6.08 -1.14 -4.84
CA LEU A 42 -6.82 0.02 -5.37
C LEU A 42 -7.08 -0.10 -6.87
N GLN A 43 -6.15 -0.74 -7.58
CA GLN A 43 -6.22 -1.00 -9.01
C GLN A 43 -5.85 -2.46 -9.28
N HIS A 44 -6.30 -2.99 -10.41
CA HIS A 44 -6.05 -4.35 -10.82
C HIS A 44 -5.87 -4.44 -12.35
N GLY A 45 -5.05 -5.40 -12.79
CA GLY A 45 -4.89 -5.68 -14.21
C GLY A 45 -4.27 -4.53 -15.03
N PRO A 46 -4.25 -4.67 -16.37
CA PRO A 46 -3.55 -3.75 -17.26
C PRO A 46 -4.40 -2.57 -17.76
N GLU A 47 -5.67 -2.50 -17.38
CA GLU A 47 -6.67 -1.54 -17.90
C GLU A 47 -6.20 -0.09 -17.83
N ASN A 48 -5.64 0.31 -16.69
CA ASN A 48 -5.29 1.69 -16.38
C ASN A 48 -3.80 2.01 -16.65
N VAL A 49 -3.10 1.14 -17.38
CA VAL A 49 -1.69 1.37 -17.73
C VAL A 49 -1.56 2.57 -18.69
N GLY A 50 -0.68 3.51 -18.35
CA GLY A 50 -0.39 4.69 -19.17
C GLY A 50 -1.38 5.84 -19.03
N SER A 51 -2.38 5.72 -18.15
CA SER A 51 -3.26 6.81 -17.74
C SER A 51 -2.89 7.31 -16.34
N TRP A 52 -3.22 8.58 -16.06
CA TRP A 52 -3.11 9.13 -14.72
C TRP A 52 -4.26 8.64 -13.86
N GLN A 53 -3.95 8.11 -12.68
CA GLN A 53 -4.92 7.69 -11.68
C GLN A 53 -4.77 8.58 -10.45
N GLU A 54 -5.89 9.03 -9.89
CA GLU A 54 -5.94 9.75 -8.63
C GLU A 54 -6.61 8.85 -7.59
N GLU A 55 -5.92 8.62 -6.48
CA GLU A 55 -6.40 7.76 -5.40
C GLU A 55 -6.66 8.57 -4.14
N THR A 56 -7.80 8.33 -3.49
CA THR A 56 -8.13 8.89 -2.19
C THR A 56 -8.59 7.77 -1.27
N VAL A 57 -7.89 7.62 -0.15
CA VAL A 57 -8.14 6.56 0.83
C VAL A 57 -8.35 7.13 2.22
N ASN A 58 -9.12 6.43 3.04
CA ASN A 58 -9.28 6.76 4.45
C ASN A 58 -8.44 5.80 5.30
N VAL A 59 -7.17 6.14 5.46
CA VAL A 59 -6.19 5.31 6.19
C VAL A 59 -6.65 4.97 7.61
N TYR A 60 -7.39 5.85 8.28
CA TYR A 60 -7.89 5.59 9.63
C TYR A 60 -8.98 4.53 9.66
N GLU A 61 -9.96 4.63 8.75
CA GLU A 61 -11.04 3.64 8.63
C GLU A 61 -10.49 2.30 8.13
N ASP A 62 -9.60 2.31 7.15
CA ASP A 62 -8.96 1.10 6.65
C ASP A 62 -8.18 0.39 7.76
N TYR A 63 -7.44 1.14 8.59
CA TYR A 63 -6.71 0.56 9.72
C TYR A 63 -7.65 -0.09 10.72
N LEU A 64 -8.77 0.56 11.07
CA LEU A 64 -9.78 -0.01 11.95
C LEU A 64 -10.40 -1.28 11.38
N ASN A 65 -10.73 -1.28 10.09
CA ASN A 65 -11.36 -2.42 9.42
C ASN A 65 -10.42 -3.63 9.38
N VAL A 66 -9.13 -3.37 9.18
CA VAL A 66 -8.13 -4.40 8.95
C VAL A 66 -7.56 -4.97 10.26
N PHE A 67 -7.27 -4.11 11.24
CA PHE A 67 -6.62 -4.53 12.49
C PHE A 67 -7.58 -4.60 13.69
N GLY A 68 -8.79 -4.06 13.58
CA GLY A 68 -9.79 -4.08 14.65
C GLY A 68 -9.48 -3.15 15.83
N GLU A 69 -8.45 -2.30 15.72
CA GLU A 69 -8.03 -1.35 16.75
C GLU A 69 -7.67 0.02 16.15
N SER A 70 -7.60 1.05 16.98
CA SER A 70 -7.26 2.40 16.49
C SER A 70 -5.77 2.52 16.14
N PRO A 71 -5.41 3.22 15.04
CA PRO A 71 -4.02 3.43 14.69
C PRO A 71 -3.28 4.31 15.71
N PRO A 72 -1.94 4.21 15.78
CA PRO A 72 -1.13 5.13 16.57
C PRO A 72 -1.26 6.58 16.07
N PRO A 73 -0.95 7.59 16.92
CA PRO A 73 -1.09 9.00 16.57
C PRO A 73 -0.07 9.50 15.53
N MET A 74 0.96 8.70 15.23
CA MET A 74 2.01 9.03 14.27
C MET A 74 2.19 7.85 13.32
N ALA A 75 2.34 8.17 12.04
CA ALA A 75 2.64 7.23 10.98
C ALA A 75 3.69 7.83 10.03
N SER A 76 4.37 6.95 9.29
CA SER A 76 5.26 7.34 8.19
C SER A 76 4.61 6.94 6.87
N LEU A 77 4.77 7.78 5.85
CA LEU A 77 4.35 7.47 4.48
C LEU A 77 5.57 7.07 3.67
N ALA A 78 5.45 5.97 2.93
CA ALA A 78 6.45 5.53 1.96
C ALA A 78 5.74 5.29 0.62
N ILE A 79 6.45 5.62 -0.47
CA ILE A 79 6.03 5.32 -1.84
C ILE A 79 7.10 4.44 -2.45
N MET A 80 6.67 3.35 -3.03
CA MET A 80 7.56 2.34 -3.60
C MET A 80 7.07 1.98 -4.99
N ASN A 81 7.99 1.88 -5.94
CA ASN A 81 7.79 1.14 -7.17
C ASN A 81 8.45 -0.22 -6.97
N ASP A 82 7.65 -1.27 -6.90
CA ASP A 82 8.15 -2.63 -6.74
C ASP A 82 8.24 -3.33 -8.10
N SER A 83 9.47 -3.62 -8.52
CA SER A 83 9.78 -4.42 -9.70
C SER A 83 10.80 -5.53 -9.37
N ASP A 84 11.13 -5.72 -8.08
CA ASP A 84 12.28 -6.54 -7.68
C ASP A 84 11.98 -8.05 -7.70
N ASN A 85 10.70 -8.46 -7.61
CA ASN A 85 10.32 -9.87 -7.53
C ASN A 85 10.10 -10.56 -8.88
N THR A 86 10.01 -9.84 -9.99
CA THR A 86 9.82 -10.43 -11.33
C THR A 86 11.09 -10.40 -12.19
N GLY A 87 12.13 -9.68 -11.75
CA GLY A 87 13.31 -9.42 -12.58
C GLY A 87 13.05 -8.44 -13.72
N GLU A 88 11.91 -7.76 -13.68
CA GLU A 88 11.49 -6.78 -14.67
C GLU A 88 11.89 -5.36 -14.23
N ALA A 89 11.57 -4.37 -15.05
CA ALA A 89 11.75 -2.96 -14.72
C ALA A 89 10.43 -2.23 -14.91
N ALA A 90 10.07 -1.41 -13.95
CA ALA A 90 8.91 -0.53 -14.03
C ALA A 90 9.32 0.94 -13.89
N THR A 91 8.59 1.83 -14.55
CA THR A 91 8.72 3.28 -14.37
C THR A 91 7.37 3.81 -13.94
N SER A 92 7.34 4.49 -12.80
CA SER A 92 6.15 5.18 -12.28
C SER A 92 6.43 6.67 -12.19
N TYR A 93 5.41 7.46 -12.50
CA TYR A 93 5.41 8.89 -12.30
C TYR A 93 4.47 9.23 -11.15
N LEU A 94 4.85 10.22 -10.36
CA LEU A 94 4.04 10.75 -9.26
C LEU A 94 3.96 12.26 -9.44
N ASP A 95 2.75 12.79 -9.36
CA ASP A 95 2.53 14.24 -9.43
C ASP A 95 2.50 14.84 -8.02
N PHE A 96 1.48 14.50 -7.22
CA PHE A 96 1.32 15.03 -5.88
C PHE A 96 0.96 13.96 -4.84
N ILE A 97 1.16 14.33 -3.58
CA ILE A 97 0.69 13.61 -2.40
C ILE A 97 0.08 14.65 -1.47
N GLU A 98 -1.15 14.43 -1.03
CA GLU A 98 -1.78 15.25 -0.01
C GLU A 98 -2.17 14.38 1.19
N VAL A 99 -1.82 14.83 2.39
CA VAL A 99 -2.31 14.25 3.65
C VAL A 99 -3.15 15.29 4.35
N ARG A 100 -4.44 15.02 4.50
CA ARG A 100 -5.42 15.92 5.11
C ARG A 100 -6.20 15.23 6.22
N LYS A 101 -6.69 16.03 7.17
CA LYS A 101 -7.68 15.57 8.16
C LYS A 101 -9.07 15.68 7.55
N PRO A 102 -9.99 14.73 7.81
CA PRO A 102 -11.36 14.82 7.33
C PRO A 102 -12.02 16.15 7.75
N GLY A 103 -12.65 16.85 6.80
CA GLY A 103 -13.45 18.05 7.06
C GLY A 103 -12.69 19.38 7.16
N ARG A 104 -11.48 19.48 6.59
CA ARG A 104 -10.72 20.74 6.51
C ARG A 104 -10.25 21.02 5.09
#